data_AF-A0A8H7CNB6-F1
#
_entry.id   AF-A0A8H7CNB6-F1
#
_cell.length_a   1.000
_cell.length_b   1.000
_cell.length_c   1.000
_cell.angle_alpha   90.00
_cell.angle_beta   90.00
_cell.angle_gamma   90.00
#
_symmetry.space_group_name_H-M   'P 1'
#
loop_
_entity.id
_entity.type
_entity.pdbx_description
1 polymer ?
#
loop_
_entity_poly.entity_id
_entity_poly.type
_entity_poly.pdbx_seq_one_letter_code
_entity_poly.pdbx_strand_id
1 'polypeptide(L)'
;MEGMLIFSGLFSASLTAFLIESYKVLQPDSGDLTVAGIMQLSHQLAAIASNTTFVLPPDPSFTPTTGSLWCNALWFISLSLSLTCALLATLVEQWSREFLHKTEMRPSPLRRARVFSFLYFGLKHFRMHTIVDAIPFLLHASLLLFFAGLVAFLLPVNRVMMYLMCIVLVVFILLYTVLTILPVLRLDYPYRTPLSAPLWSILQSPFGFFDKSDSMPRETMTEAVAGLALQDMKRRDQRALEWTLDSLTDDIELLPFVEAILDIILGPNGFRMESRSNTLF
;
A
#
# COMPACT_ATOMS: atom_id res chain seq x y z
N MET A 1 2.37 5.56 -11.11
CA MET A 1 1.69 4.29 -10.73
C MET A 1 2.36 3.08 -11.35
N GLU A 2 3.05 3.24 -12.49
CA GLU A 2 3.89 2.23 -13.13
C GLU A 2 4.76 1.37 -12.19
N GLY A 3 5.47 1.99 -11.23
CA GLY A 3 6.28 1.22 -10.27
C GLY A 3 5.50 0.19 -9.45
N MET A 4 4.25 0.51 -9.07
CA MET A 4 3.38 -0.43 -8.35
C MET A 4 2.91 -1.58 -9.26
N LEU A 5 2.70 -1.31 -10.55
CA LEU A 5 2.31 -2.32 -11.54
C LEU A 5 3.44 -3.32 -11.78
N ILE A 6 4.66 -2.82 -11.98
CA ILE A 6 5.86 -3.65 -12.15
C ILE A 6 6.08 -4.52 -10.91
N PHE A 7 6.02 -3.89 -9.73
CA PHE A 7 6.16 -4.61 -8.47
C PHE A 7 5.08 -5.69 -8.30
N SER A 8 3.80 -5.36 -8.55
CA SER A 8 2.71 -6.33 -8.46
C SER A 8 2.88 -7.49 -9.44
N GLY A 9 3.36 -7.23 -10.67
CA GLY A 9 3.65 -8.26 -11.65
C GLY A 9 4.76 -9.21 -11.20
N LEU A 10 5.89 -8.67 -10.73
CA LEU A 10 7.01 -9.44 -10.20
C LEU A 10 6.61 -10.25 -8.95
N PHE A 11 5.87 -9.62 -8.04
CA PHE A 11 5.34 -10.30 -6.85
C PHE A 11 4.40 -11.43 -7.24
N SER A 12 3.45 -11.19 -8.15
CA SER A 12 2.52 -12.22 -8.61
C SER A 12 3.24 -13.39 -9.28
N ALA A 13 4.29 -13.12 -10.08
CA ALA A 13 5.12 -14.15 -10.69
C ALA A 13 5.85 -14.99 -9.63
N SER A 14 6.48 -14.34 -8.65
CA SER A 14 7.16 -15.04 -7.55
C SER A 14 6.19 -15.88 -6.71
N LEU A 15 5.03 -15.33 -6.37
CA LEU A 15 3.97 -16.01 -5.61
C LEU A 15 3.41 -17.21 -6.38
N THR A 16 3.25 -17.09 -7.70
CA THR A 16 2.79 -18.19 -8.55
C THR A 16 3.75 -19.37 -8.50
N ALA A 17 5.06 -19.13 -8.45
CA ALA A 17 6.05 -20.22 -8.33
C ALA A 17 5.88 -21.00 -7.02
N PHE A 18 5.70 -20.32 -5.90
CA PHE A 18 5.41 -20.96 -4.62
C PHE A 18 4.06 -21.68 -4.61
N LEU A 19 3.05 -21.07 -5.22
CA LEU A 19 1.70 -21.61 -5.30
C LEU A 19 1.66 -22.91 -6.11
N ILE A 20 2.38 -22.99 -7.23
CA ILE A 20 2.50 -24.22 -8.03
C ILE A 20 3.10 -25.35 -7.19
N GLU A 21 4.11 -25.05 -6.37
CA GLU A 21 4.75 -26.07 -5.52
C GLU A 21 3.83 -26.52 -4.38
N SER A 22 3.20 -25.59 -3.67
CA SER A 22 2.29 -25.88 -2.57
C SER A 22 0.97 -26.52 -3.02
N TYR A 23 0.54 -26.29 -4.27
CA TYR A 23 -0.63 -26.94 -4.84
C TYR A 23 -0.45 -28.45 -4.96
N LYS A 24 0.79 -28.94 -5.14
CA LYS A 24 1.06 -30.39 -5.15
C LYS A 24 0.72 -31.05 -3.81
N VAL A 25 0.85 -30.33 -2.70
CA VAL A 25 0.52 -30.81 -1.35
C VAL A 25 -1.01 -30.96 -1.15
N LEU A 26 -1.81 -30.35 -2.02
CA LEU A 26 -3.27 -30.52 -2.06
C LEU A 26 -3.71 -31.70 -2.96
N GLN A 27 -2.78 -32.34 -3.66
CA GLN A 27 -3.06 -33.47 -4.52
C GLN A 27 -2.40 -34.74 -3.96
N PRO A 28 -2.96 -35.92 -4.23
CA PRO A 28 -2.30 -37.17 -3.90
C PRO A 28 -0.96 -37.25 -4.64
N ASP A 29 0.13 -37.50 -3.92
CA ASP A 29 1.41 -37.71 -4.59
C ASP A 29 1.35 -39.03 -5.38
N SER A 30 1.67 -38.93 -6.68
CA SER A 30 1.74 -40.09 -7.55
C SER A 30 2.83 -41.07 -7.07
N GLY A 31 3.90 -40.55 -6.46
CA GLY A 31 4.94 -41.34 -5.82
C GLY A 31 4.38 -42.21 -4.69
N ASP A 32 3.69 -41.60 -3.73
CA ASP A 32 3.08 -42.33 -2.60
C ASP A 32 2.06 -43.37 -3.06
N LEU A 33 1.25 -43.06 -4.09
CA LEU A 33 0.33 -44.03 -4.69
C LEU A 33 1.08 -45.23 -5.32
N THR A 34 2.20 -45.00 -6.00
CA THR A 34 3.01 -46.09 -6.55
C THR A 34 3.68 -46.94 -5.47
N VAL A 35 4.19 -46.32 -4.39
CA VAL A 35 4.78 -47.05 -3.25
C VAL A 35 3.71 -47.88 -2.54
N ALA A 36 2.53 -47.31 -2.30
CA ALA A 36 1.40 -48.03 -1.73
C ALA A 36 1.00 -49.22 -2.62
N GLY A 37 0.94 -49.05 -3.94
CA GLY A 37 0.66 -50.13 -4.89
C GLY A 37 1.73 -51.24 -4.87
N ILE A 38 3.01 -50.88 -4.80
CA ILE A 38 4.11 -51.87 -4.69
C ILE A 38 4.03 -52.64 -3.37
N MET A 39 3.73 -51.95 -2.26
CA MET A 39 3.56 -52.58 -0.95
C MET A 39 2.37 -53.54 -0.96
N GLN A 40 1.27 -53.16 -1.60
CA GLN A 40 0.09 -54.00 -1.77
C GLN A 40 0.39 -55.25 -2.60
N LEU A 41 1.12 -55.10 -3.71
CA LEU A 41 1.60 -56.22 -4.53
C LEU A 41 2.52 -57.15 -3.73
N SER A 42 3.43 -56.60 -2.92
CA SER A 42 4.32 -57.40 -2.06
C SER A 42 3.54 -58.22 -1.03
N HIS A 43 2.55 -57.62 -0.36
CA HIS A 43 1.67 -58.34 0.58
C HIS A 43 0.83 -59.40 -0.13
N GLN A 44 0.34 -59.14 -1.33
CA GLN A 44 -0.38 -60.12 -2.13
C GLN A 44 0.52 -61.31 -2.49
N LEU A 45 1.76 -61.06 -2.91
CA LEU A 45 2.74 -62.13 -3.20
C LEU A 45 3.07 -62.97 -1.96
N ALA A 46 3.27 -62.33 -0.82
CA ALA A 46 3.54 -63.00 0.46
C ALA A 46 2.36 -63.87 0.93
N ALA A 47 1.13 -63.37 0.75
CA ALA A 47 -0.09 -64.10 1.07
C ALA A 47 -0.26 -65.35 0.18
N ILE A 48 0.02 -65.23 -1.11
CA ILE A 48 0.05 -66.35 -2.07
C ILE A 48 1.11 -67.37 -1.67
N ALA A 49 2.33 -66.93 -1.34
CA ALA A 49 3.41 -67.82 -0.90
C ALA A 49 3.09 -68.57 0.40
N SER A 50 2.27 -67.98 1.28
CA SER A 50 1.88 -68.55 2.57
C SER A 50 0.53 -69.29 2.54
N ASN A 51 -0.12 -69.42 1.37
CA ASN A 51 -1.46 -70.00 1.21
C ASN A 51 -2.54 -69.33 2.08
N THR A 52 -2.42 -68.01 2.28
CA THR A 52 -3.38 -67.21 3.06
C THR A 52 -4.20 -66.32 2.14
N THR A 53 -5.45 -66.04 2.51
CA THR A 53 -6.32 -65.12 1.76
C THR A 53 -5.88 -63.68 1.95
N PHE A 54 -5.52 -63.04 0.84
CA PHE A 54 -5.25 -61.61 0.81
C PHE A 54 -6.57 -60.83 0.82
N VAL A 55 -6.73 -59.94 1.80
CA VAL A 55 -7.86 -58.99 1.86
C VAL A 55 -7.35 -57.63 1.43
N LEU A 56 -7.96 -57.06 0.39
CA LEU A 56 -7.62 -55.74 -0.11
C LEU A 56 -7.93 -54.68 0.98
N PRO A 57 -6.95 -53.89 1.44
CA PRO A 57 -7.25 -52.74 2.27
C PRO A 57 -8.13 -51.76 1.47
N PRO A 58 -9.05 -51.04 2.13
CA PRO A 58 -9.79 -49.95 1.47
C PRO A 58 -8.82 -48.90 0.95
N ASP A 59 -9.10 -48.32 -0.23
CA ASP A 59 -8.28 -47.27 -0.82
C ASP A 59 -8.11 -46.13 0.19
N PRO A 60 -6.87 -45.67 0.45
CA PRO A 60 -6.66 -44.54 1.35
C PRO A 60 -7.31 -43.30 0.72
N SER A 61 -8.35 -42.76 1.36
CA SER A 61 -8.94 -41.49 0.95
C SER A 61 -7.95 -40.37 1.24
N PHE A 62 -7.45 -39.73 0.19
CA PHE A 62 -6.56 -38.59 0.33
C PHE A 62 -7.30 -37.43 0.98
N THR A 63 -6.81 -36.98 2.14
CA THR A 63 -7.32 -35.80 2.83
C THR A 63 -6.14 -34.85 3.07
N PRO A 64 -6.14 -33.65 2.46
CA PRO A 64 -5.05 -32.72 2.65
C PRO A 64 -5.02 -32.23 4.10
N THR A 65 -3.81 -32.03 4.63
CA THR A 65 -3.64 -31.49 5.98
C THR A 65 -4.26 -30.09 6.08
N THR A 66 -4.98 -29.80 7.17
CA THR A 66 -5.59 -28.48 7.40
C THR A 66 -4.59 -27.33 7.24
N GLY A 67 -3.33 -27.52 7.64
CA GLY A 67 -2.26 -26.52 7.46
C GLY A 67 -1.93 -26.20 6.00
N SER A 68 -1.90 -27.19 5.11
CA SER A 68 -1.63 -26.94 3.68
C SER A 68 -2.82 -26.23 3.01
N LEU A 69 -4.05 -26.52 3.45
CA LEU A 69 -5.24 -25.82 2.98
C LEU A 69 -5.18 -24.32 3.32
N TRP A 70 -4.90 -23.98 4.59
CA TRP A 70 -4.78 -22.58 5.02
C TRP A 70 -3.62 -21.85 4.31
N CYS A 71 -2.48 -22.51 4.16
CA CYS A 71 -1.33 -21.96 3.43
C CYS A 71 -1.70 -21.57 1.99
N ASN A 72 -2.30 -22.50 1.25
CA ASN A 72 -2.73 -22.24 -0.12
C ASN A 72 -3.81 -21.16 -0.19
N ALA A 73 -4.80 -21.18 0.72
CA ALA A 73 -5.83 -20.15 0.79
C ALA A 73 -5.22 -18.75 0.99
N LEU A 74 -4.27 -18.59 1.91
CA LEU A 74 -3.56 -17.32 2.13
C LEU A 74 -2.84 -16.85 0.86
N TRP A 75 -2.18 -17.74 0.14
CA TRP A 75 -1.48 -17.40 -1.10
C TRP A 75 -2.42 -17.06 -2.26
N PHE A 76 -3.55 -17.76 -2.41
CA PHE A 76 -4.59 -17.39 -3.38
C PHE A 76 -5.18 -16.02 -3.09
N ILE A 77 -5.49 -15.72 -1.82
CA ILE A 77 -5.99 -14.40 -1.41
C ILE A 77 -4.93 -13.33 -1.67
N SER A 78 -3.67 -13.58 -1.28
CA SER A 78 -2.55 -12.68 -1.54
C SER A 78 -2.41 -12.34 -3.03
N LEU A 79 -2.45 -13.35 -3.90
CA LEU A 79 -2.35 -13.18 -5.35
C LEU A 79 -3.54 -12.35 -5.88
N SER A 80 -4.74 -12.68 -5.44
CA SER A 80 -5.97 -11.98 -5.85
C SER A 80 -5.94 -10.50 -5.44
N LEU A 81 -5.47 -10.20 -4.22
CA LEU A 81 -5.30 -8.82 -3.74
C LEU A 81 -4.24 -8.06 -4.55
N SER A 82 -3.13 -8.71 -4.92
CA SER A 82 -2.11 -8.08 -5.77
C SER A 82 -2.65 -7.76 -7.16
N LEU A 83 -3.35 -8.70 -7.80
CA LEU A 83 -3.97 -8.45 -9.11
C LEU A 83 -5.03 -7.36 -9.05
N THR A 84 -5.84 -7.33 -7.99
CA THR A 84 -6.83 -6.28 -7.76
C THR A 84 -6.16 -4.92 -7.58
N CYS A 85 -5.05 -4.86 -6.82
CA CYS A 85 -4.22 -3.67 -6.68
C CYS A 85 -3.69 -3.18 -8.04
N ALA A 86 -3.16 -4.09 -8.87
CA ALA A 86 -2.70 -3.74 -10.21
C ALA A 86 -3.84 -3.20 -11.08
N LEU A 87 -4.99 -3.86 -11.07
CA LEU A 87 -6.17 -3.41 -11.82
C LEU A 87 -6.60 -2.00 -11.40
N LEU A 88 -6.72 -1.75 -10.09
CA LEU A 88 -7.09 -0.42 -9.58
C LEU A 88 -6.05 0.65 -9.97
N ALA A 89 -4.75 0.33 -9.87
CA ALA A 89 -3.69 1.24 -10.32
C ALA A 89 -3.80 1.57 -11.81
N THR A 90 -4.07 0.57 -12.67
CA THR A 90 -4.28 0.83 -14.11
C THR A 90 -5.52 1.70 -14.37
N LEU A 91 -6.63 1.46 -13.67
CA LEU A 91 -7.86 2.25 -13.83
C LEU A 91 -7.64 3.70 -13.42
N VAL A 92 -6.96 3.95 -12.29
CA VAL A 92 -6.65 5.31 -11.85
C VAL A 92 -5.72 6.00 -12.84
N GLU A 93 -4.72 5.29 -13.37
CA GLU A 93 -3.78 5.84 -14.35
C GLU A 93 -4.46 6.19 -15.67
N GLN A 94 -5.36 5.32 -16.17
CA GLN A 94 -6.20 5.59 -17.34
C GLN A 94 -7.09 6.82 -17.13
N TRP A 95 -7.76 6.89 -15.98
CA TRP A 95 -8.59 8.04 -15.63
C TRP A 95 -7.79 9.33 -15.51
N SER A 96 -6.60 9.29 -14.90
CA SER A 96 -5.72 10.45 -14.76
C SER A 96 -5.28 10.99 -16.12
N ARG A 97 -4.92 10.09 -17.06
CA ARG A 97 -4.57 10.49 -18.44
C ARG A 97 -5.76 11.12 -19.16
N GLU A 98 -6.93 10.49 -19.07
CA GLU A 98 -8.15 10.98 -19.71
C GLU A 98 -8.58 12.35 -19.15
N PHE A 99 -8.45 12.53 -17.84
CA PHE A 99 -8.69 13.80 -17.17
C PHE A 99 -7.75 14.89 -17.69
N LEU A 100 -6.44 14.62 -17.74
CA LEU A 100 -5.44 15.57 -18.21
C LEU A 100 -5.70 15.94 -19.68
N HIS A 101 -5.92 14.93 -20.52
CA HIS A 101 -6.22 15.10 -21.94
C HIS A 101 -7.43 16.02 -22.19
N LYS A 102 -8.54 15.80 -21.46
CA LYS A 102 -9.75 16.64 -21.56
C LYS A 102 -9.52 18.09 -21.13
N THR A 103 -8.57 18.33 -20.24
CA THR A 103 -8.24 19.68 -19.75
C THR A 103 -7.23 20.38 -20.66
N GLU A 104 -6.25 19.68 -21.22
CA GLU A 104 -5.19 20.27 -22.05
C GLU A 104 -5.61 20.55 -23.49
N MET A 105 -6.53 19.76 -24.06
CA MET A 105 -7.00 19.95 -25.45
C MET A 105 -7.86 21.22 -25.66
N ARG A 106 -8.12 22.02 -24.62
CA ARG A 106 -9.03 23.17 -24.69
C ARG A 106 -8.22 24.47 -24.83
N PRO A 107 -8.31 25.20 -25.97
CA PRO A 107 -7.50 26.40 -26.20
C PRO A 107 -7.90 27.59 -25.33
N SER A 108 -9.14 27.64 -24.80
CA SER A 108 -9.59 28.75 -23.97
C SER A 108 -9.47 28.44 -22.46
N PRO A 109 -8.77 29.28 -21.67
CA PRO A 109 -8.50 29.02 -20.26
C PRO A 109 -9.78 29.00 -19.41
N LEU A 110 -10.77 29.81 -19.75
CA LEU A 110 -12.09 29.82 -19.09
C LEU A 110 -12.87 28.51 -19.30
N ARG A 111 -12.80 27.92 -20.50
CA ARG A 111 -13.51 26.68 -20.81
C ARG A 111 -12.80 25.48 -20.17
N ARG A 112 -11.46 25.51 -20.11
CA ARG A 112 -10.64 24.56 -19.35
C ARG A 112 -11.00 24.58 -17.85
N ALA A 113 -11.06 25.76 -17.23
CA ALA A 113 -11.39 25.90 -15.82
C ALA A 113 -12.79 25.36 -15.49
N ARG A 114 -13.79 25.60 -16.35
CA ARG A 114 -15.16 25.07 -16.16
C ARG A 114 -15.19 23.53 -16.22
N VAL A 115 -14.54 22.93 -17.22
CA VAL A 115 -14.48 21.45 -17.36
C VAL A 115 -13.72 20.83 -16.19
N PHE A 116 -12.60 21.43 -15.78
CA PHE A 116 -11.84 21.00 -14.61
C PHE A 116 -12.70 21.03 -13.34
N SER A 117 -13.41 22.14 -13.09
CA SER A 117 -14.27 22.26 -11.91
C SER A 117 -15.37 21.20 -11.87
N PHE A 118 -16.03 20.94 -13.01
CA PHE A 118 -17.06 19.91 -13.14
C PHE A 118 -16.52 18.51 -12.84
N LEU A 119 -15.39 18.14 -13.45
CA LEU A 119 -14.76 16.84 -13.23
C LEU A 119 -14.24 16.70 -11.78
N TYR A 120 -13.71 17.77 -11.19
CA TYR A 120 -13.24 17.79 -9.80
C TYR A 120 -14.38 17.54 -8.80
N PHE A 121 -15.54 18.17 -8.99
CA PHE A 121 -16.71 17.88 -8.16
C PHE A 121 -17.20 16.43 -8.34
N GLY A 122 -17.12 15.90 -9.56
CA GLY A 122 -17.37 14.48 -9.83
C GLY A 122 -16.41 13.54 -9.10
N LEU A 123 -15.11 13.84 -9.10
CA LEU A 123 -14.06 13.13 -8.36
C LEU A 123 -14.32 13.10 -6.84
N LYS A 124 -14.74 14.25 -6.28
CA LYS A 124 -15.11 14.36 -4.86
C LYS A 124 -16.33 13.51 -4.53
N HIS A 125 -17.34 13.50 -5.40
CA HIS A 125 -18.54 12.68 -5.22
C HIS A 125 -18.25 11.17 -5.30
N PHE A 126 -17.39 10.76 -6.23
CA PHE A 126 -17.01 9.36 -6.43
C PHE A 126 -15.97 8.83 -5.43
N ARG A 127 -15.55 9.65 -4.45
CA ARG A 127 -14.54 9.31 -3.43
C ARG A 127 -13.26 8.71 -4.02
N MET A 128 -12.78 9.25 -5.14
CA MET A 128 -11.58 8.74 -5.82
C MET A 128 -10.36 8.64 -4.89
N HIS A 129 -10.24 9.56 -3.93
CA HIS A 129 -9.22 9.51 -2.88
C HIS A 129 -9.21 8.16 -2.14
N THR A 130 -10.37 7.60 -1.79
CA THR A 130 -10.46 6.30 -1.11
C THR A 130 -9.95 5.16 -2.00
N ILE A 131 -10.17 5.22 -3.31
CA ILE A 131 -9.66 4.21 -4.26
C ILE A 131 -8.13 4.31 -4.36
N VAL A 132 -7.61 5.53 -4.47
CA VAL A 132 -6.16 5.78 -4.55
C VAL A 132 -5.45 5.32 -3.27
N ASP A 133 -6.02 5.61 -2.11
CA ASP A 133 -5.48 5.20 -0.81
C ASP A 133 -5.59 3.68 -0.58
N ALA A 134 -6.58 3.03 -1.19
CA ALA A 134 -6.77 1.58 -1.10
C ALA A 134 -5.69 0.79 -1.87
N ILE A 135 -5.12 1.35 -2.95
CA ILE A 135 -4.14 0.66 -3.80
C ILE A 135 -2.92 0.20 -2.97
N PRO A 136 -2.16 1.08 -2.29
CA PRO A 136 -1.02 0.62 -1.51
C PRO A 136 -1.43 -0.22 -0.30
N PHE A 137 -2.63 -0.02 0.25
CA PHE A 137 -3.15 -0.87 1.33
C PHE A 137 -3.33 -2.33 0.88
N LEU A 138 -3.95 -2.56 -0.28
CA LEU A 138 -4.12 -3.89 -0.86
C LEU A 138 -2.77 -4.55 -1.13
N LEU A 139 -1.78 -3.78 -1.59
CA LEU A 139 -0.42 -4.24 -1.83
C LEU A 139 0.30 -4.68 -0.54
N HIS A 140 0.18 -3.90 0.53
CA HIS A 140 0.78 -4.27 1.81
C HIS A 140 0.07 -5.48 2.44
N ALA A 141 -1.26 -5.54 2.32
CA ALA A 141 -2.04 -6.69 2.76
C ALA A 141 -1.62 -7.96 2.02
N SER A 142 -1.46 -7.93 0.69
CA SER A 142 -1.00 -9.10 -0.06
C SER A 142 0.38 -9.58 0.41
N LEU A 143 1.33 -8.67 0.60
CA LEU A 143 2.67 -9.02 1.11
C LEU A 143 2.63 -9.68 2.49
N LEU A 144 1.82 -9.14 3.41
CA LEU A 144 1.65 -9.73 4.75
C LEU A 144 1.07 -11.14 4.69
N LEU A 145 0.02 -11.35 3.88
CA LEU A 145 -0.57 -12.68 3.68
C LEU A 145 0.44 -13.64 3.04
N PHE A 146 1.25 -13.17 2.10
CA PHE A 146 2.30 -13.98 1.47
C PHE A 146 3.33 -14.47 2.48
N PHE A 147 3.88 -13.59 3.31
CA PHE A 147 4.86 -13.97 4.33
C PHE A 147 4.24 -14.87 5.40
N ALA A 148 2.98 -14.64 5.80
CA ALA A 148 2.27 -15.52 6.71
C ALA A 148 2.11 -16.93 6.11
N GLY A 149 1.73 -17.03 4.83
CA GLY A 149 1.70 -18.30 4.11
C GLY A 149 3.08 -18.94 3.99
N LEU A 150 4.15 -18.17 3.79
CA LEU A 150 5.53 -18.68 3.72
C LEU A 150 5.99 -19.30 5.04
N VAL A 151 5.65 -18.68 6.18
CA VAL A 151 5.93 -19.25 7.51
C VAL A 151 5.14 -20.55 7.72
N ALA A 152 3.88 -20.59 7.31
CA ALA A 152 3.05 -21.80 7.39
C ALA A 152 3.57 -22.93 6.49
N PHE A 153 4.03 -22.60 5.28
CA PHE A 153 4.64 -23.54 4.33
C PHE A 153 5.92 -24.16 4.87
N LEU A 154 6.77 -23.37 5.55
CA LEU A 154 8.04 -23.83 6.10
C LEU A 154 7.90 -24.60 7.42
N LEU A 155 6.75 -24.53 8.08
CA LEU A 155 6.48 -25.18 9.36
C LEU A 155 6.72 -26.70 9.33
N PRO A 156 6.21 -27.47 8.36
CA PRO A 156 6.52 -28.91 8.23
C PRO A 156 7.90 -29.19 7.61
N VAL A 157 8.49 -28.25 6.87
CA VAL A 157 9.72 -28.49 6.10
C VAL A 157 10.98 -28.34 6.96
N ASN A 158 11.18 -27.18 7.58
CA ASN A 158 12.38 -26.91 8.36
C ASN A 158 12.15 -25.82 9.40
N ARG A 159 12.35 -26.16 10.68
CA ARG A 159 12.14 -25.24 11.81
C ARG A 159 13.07 -24.02 11.77
N VAL A 160 14.32 -24.16 11.34
CA VAL A 160 15.27 -23.04 11.27
C VAL A 160 14.82 -22.02 10.22
N MET A 161 14.46 -22.48 9.02
CA MET A 161 13.97 -21.60 7.95
C MET A 161 12.66 -20.92 8.34
N MET A 162 11.78 -21.64 9.02
CA MET A 162 10.55 -21.09 9.57
C MET A 162 10.82 -19.95 10.56
N TYR A 163 11.73 -20.12 11.52
CA TYR A 163 12.08 -19.05 12.47
C TYR A 163 12.70 -17.83 11.77
N LEU A 164 13.57 -18.04 10.78
CA LEU A 164 14.15 -16.95 10.00
C LEU A 164 13.08 -16.13 9.27
N MET A 165 12.14 -16.79 8.59
CA MET A 165 11.04 -16.09 7.91
C MET A 165 10.06 -15.44 8.89
N CYS A 166 9.85 -16.04 10.07
CA CYS A 166 9.05 -15.45 11.14
C CYS A 166 9.67 -14.14 11.65
N ILE A 167 10.99 -14.09 11.85
CA ILE A 167 11.69 -12.86 12.22
C ILE A 167 11.49 -11.77 11.16
N VAL A 168 11.65 -12.11 9.88
CA VAL A 168 11.42 -11.15 8.77
C VAL A 168 9.99 -10.61 8.80
N LEU A 169 8.99 -11.49 8.99
CA LEU A 169 7.58 -11.08 9.09
C LEU A 169 7.35 -10.15 10.29
N VAL A 170 7.91 -10.47 11.46
CA VAL A 170 7.78 -9.65 12.67
C VAL A 170 8.43 -8.29 12.48
N VAL A 171 9.62 -8.22 11.88
CA VAL A 171 10.29 -6.95 11.56
C VAL A 171 9.46 -6.12 10.59
N PHE A 172 8.90 -6.75 9.55
CA PHE A 172 8.04 -6.05 8.59
C PHE A 172 6.77 -5.50 9.27
N ILE A 173 6.10 -6.29 10.11
CA ILE A 173 4.94 -5.86 10.89
C ILE A 173 5.33 -4.71 11.82
N LEU A 174 6.42 -4.84 12.57
CA LEU A 174 6.90 -3.80 13.48
C LEU A 174 7.18 -2.50 12.73
N LEU A 175 7.92 -2.55 11.62
CA LEU A 175 8.22 -1.39 10.81
C LEU A 175 6.93 -0.74 10.29
N TYR A 176 5.99 -1.55 9.80
CA TYR A 176 4.71 -1.08 9.30
C TYR A 176 3.86 -0.40 10.39
N THR A 177 3.80 -1.01 11.58
CA THR A 177 3.12 -0.47 12.76
C THR A 177 3.78 0.82 13.23
N VAL A 178 5.11 0.86 13.32
CA VAL A 178 5.87 2.07 13.69
C VAL A 178 5.58 3.19 12.70
N LEU A 179 5.71 2.94 11.40
CA LEU A 179 5.44 3.96 10.36
C LEU A 179 3.98 4.43 10.35
N THR A 180 3.03 3.61 10.81
CA THR A 180 1.61 3.98 10.90
C THR A 180 1.30 4.76 12.18
N ILE A 181 1.97 4.46 13.29
CA ILE A 181 1.74 5.12 14.59
C ILE A 181 2.57 6.41 14.72
N LEU A 182 3.76 6.49 14.12
CA LEU A 182 4.65 7.67 14.18
C LEU A 182 3.94 8.98 13.82
N PRO A 183 3.20 9.07 12.69
CA PRO A 183 2.51 10.30 12.32
C PRO A 183 1.27 10.59 13.19
N VAL A 184 0.79 9.63 13.98
CA VAL A 184 -0.30 9.81 14.96
C VAL A 184 0.23 10.42 16.27
N LEU A 185 1.46 10.10 16.67
CA LEU A 185 2.07 10.61 17.91
C LEU A 185 2.73 11.99 17.73
N ARG A 186 3.25 12.30 16.54
CA ARG A 186 3.79 13.62 16.19
C ARG A 186 3.45 13.97 14.74
N LEU A 187 2.59 14.97 14.55
CA LEU A 187 2.13 15.45 13.25
C LEU A 187 3.23 16.10 12.39
N ASP A 188 4.42 16.38 12.95
CA ASP A 188 5.53 17.05 12.26
C ASP A 188 6.40 16.11 11.40
N TYR A 189 6.12 14.79 11.35
CA TYR A 189 6.90 13.85 10.52
C TYR A 189 6.34 13.70 9.09
N PRO A 190 7.20 13.66 8.05
CA PRO A 190 6.79 13.63 6.64
C PRO A 190 6.20 12.28 6.18
N TYR A 191 6.34 11.22 6.96
CA TYR A 191 5.88 9.88 6.59
C TYR A 191 4.37 9.73 6.80
N ARG A 192 3.58 9.99 5.74
CA ARG A 192 2.15 9.65 5.71
C ARG A 192 1.96 8.26 5.10
N THR A 193 1.68 7.26 5.94
CA THR A 193 1.23 5.96 5.44
C THR A 193 -0.25 6.02 5.08
N PRO A 194 -0.72 5.25 4.07
CA PRO A 194 -2.12 5.23 3.65
C PRO A 194 -3.10 4.82 4.76
N LEU A 195 -2.61 4.14 5.81
CA LEU A 195 -3.40 3.76 6.97
C LEU A 195 -3.46 4.80 8.10
N SER A 196 -2.60 5.82 8.09
CA SER A 196 -2.59 6.84 9.15
C SER A 196 -3.92 7.63 9.22
N ALA A 197 -4.52 7.93 8.07
CA ALA A 197 -5.79 8.65 7.96
C ALA A 197 -7.03 7.87 8.48
N PRO A 198 -7.26 6.59 8.10
CA PRO A 198 -8.34 5.81 8.68
C PRO A 198 -8.09 5.48 10.16
N LEU A 199 -6.84 5.26 10.58
CA LEU A 199 -6.49 5.00 11.99
C LEU A 199 -6.82 6.21 12.89
N TRP A 200 -6.48 7.43 12.45
CA TRP A 200 -6.87 8.67 13.14
C TRP A 200 -8.39 8.81 13.28
N SER A 201 -9.12 8.45 12.22
CA SER A 201 -10.59 8.51 12.19
C SER A 201 -11.28 7.47 13.10
N ILE A 202 -10.61 6.33 13.34
CA ILE A 202 -11.03 5.28 14.28
C ILE A 202 -10.67 5.67 15.72
N LEU A 203 -9.49 6.26 15.94
CA LEU A 203 -9.03 6.74 17.24
C LEU A 203 -9.92 7.88 17.78
N GLN A 204 -10.44 8.73 16.90
CA GLN A 204 -11.45 9.73 17.24
C GLN A 204 -12.88 9.17 17.32
N SER A 205 -13.11 7.88 17.03
CA SER A 205 -14.43 7.28 17.14
C SER A 205 -14.77 6.98 18.61
N PRO A 206 -16.01 7.26 19.08
CA PRO A 206 -16.37 7.17 20.49
C PRO A 206 -16.70 5.73 20.93
N PHE A 207 -15.84 4.75 20.61
CA PHE A 207 -15.88 3.43 21.25
C PHE A 207 -14.82 3.41 22.36
N GLY A 208 -15.30 3.68 23.57
CA GLY A 208 -14.50 4.21 24.67
C GLY A 208 -13.66 3.22 25.49
N PHE A 209 -12.72 3.81 26.25
CA PHE A 209 -12.59 3.48 27.67
C PHE A 209 -12.11 4.63 28.58
N PHE A 210 -11.70 5.82 28.10
CA PHE A 210 -11.42 6.93 29.03
C PHE A 210 -11.93 8.30 28.55
N ASP A 211 -12.94 8.74 29.30
CA ASP A 211 -13.31 10.07 29.74
C ASP A 211 -13.85 11.14 28.77
N LYS A 212 -14.91 11.80 29.26
CA LYS A 212 -15.58 12.97 28.70
C LYS A 212 -14.63 14.17 28.76
N SER A 213 -14.20 14.66 27.61
CA SER A 213 -13.84 16.06 27.47
C SER A 213 -14.28 16.55 26.08
N ASP A 214 -14.72 17.80 26.06
CA ASP A 214 -15.49 18.51 25.03
C ASP A 214 -15.40 18.03 23.58
N SER A 215 -16.56 18.09 22.93
CA SER A 215 -16.77 17.84 21.51
C SER A 215 -15.83 18.68 20.63
N MET A 216 -14.66 18.16 20.32
CA MET A 216 -13.86 18.63 19.19
C MET A 216 -14.53 18.22 17.88
N PRO A 217 -14.55 19.10 16.86
CA PRO A 217 -14.98 18.71 15.53
C PRO A 217 -14.09 17.57 15.03
N ARG A 218 -14.67 16.67 14.26
CA ARG A 218 -13.98 15.52 13.65
C ARG A 218 -13.05 16.03 12.54
N GLU A 219 -11.94 16.66 12.91
CA GLU A 219 -10.98 17.23 11.98
C GLU A 219 -10.18 16.11 11.30
N THR A 220 -10.15 16.17 9.97
CA THR A 220 -9.30 15.28 9.19
C THR A 220 -7.84 15.56 9.54
N MET A 221 -6.98 14.53 9.52
CA MET A 221 -5.56 14.68 9.86
C MET A 221 -4.85 15.81 9.07
N THR A 222 -5.34 16.09 7.85
CA THR A 222 -4.87 17.19 7.02
C THR A 222 -5.22 18.58 7.59
N GLU A 223 -6.43 18.74 8.15
CA GLU A 223 -6.87 19.97 8.81
C GLU A 223 -6.13 20.19 10.14
N ALA A 224 -5.91 19.11 10.92
CA ALA A 224 -5.13 19.18 12.15
C ALA A 224 -3.66 19.58 11.89
N VAL A 225 -3.03 19.05 10.82
CA VAL A 225 -1.70 19.49 10.38
C VAL A 225 -1.72 20.94 9.93
N ALA A 226 -2.74 21.37 9.18
CA ALA A 226 -2.86 22.75 8.74
C ALA A 226 -3.03 23.72 9.92
N GLY A 227 -3.81 23.34 10.94
CA GLY A 227 -3.97 24.10 12.18
C GLY A 227 -2.66 24.22 12.96
N LEU A 228 -1.95 23.11 13.16
CA LEU A 228 -0.64 23.11 13.83
C LEU A 228 0.44 23.86 13.04
N ALA A 229 0.37 23.83 11.71
CA ALA A 229 1.28 24.59 10.85
C ALA A 229 1.11 26.11 11.03
N LEU A 230 -0.13 26.57 11.27
CA LEU A 230 -0.44 27.98 11.50
C LEU A 230 -0.11 28.45 12.92
N GLN A 231 -0.09 27.53 13.91
CA GLN A 231 0.07 27.89 15.32
C GLN A 231 1.47 28.46 15.65
N ASP A 232 2.51 28.04 14.94
CA ASP A 232 3.91 28.45 15.16
C ASP A 232 4.55 29.08 13.89
N MET A 233 3.72 29.70 13.05
CA MET A 233 4.09 30.22 11.73
C MET A 233 5.38 31.08 11.76
N LYS A 234 5.47 32.09 12.63
CA LYS A 234 6.64 32.98 12.71
C LYS A 234 7.97 32.25 12.95
N ARG A 235 7.98 31.25 13.83
CA ARG A 235 9.21 30.53 14.21
C ARG A 235 9.61 29.48 13.17
N ARG A 236 8.64 28.97 12.40
CA ARG A 236 8.86 28.05 11.28
C ARG A 236 9.32 28.82 10.04
N ASP A 237 8.68 29.94 9.73
CA ASP A 237 9.05 30.84 8.62
C ASP A 237 10.46 31.40 8.82
N GLN A 238 10.81 31.81 10.05
CA GLN A 238 12.17 32.26 10.36
C GLN A 238 13.20 31.14 10.10
N ARG A 239 12.94 29.91 10.54
CA ARG A 239 13.83 28.76 10.30
C ARG A 239 13.93 28.40 8.81
N ALA A 240 12.83 28.54 8.08
CA ALA A 240 12.81 28.31 6.63
C ALA A 240 13.61 29.39 5.88
N LEU A 241 13.51 30.65 6.30
CA LEU A 241 14.31 31.78 5.78
C LEU A 241 15.79 31.60 6.08
N GLU A 242 16.15 31.21 7.32
CA GLU A 242 17.54 30.91 7.70
C GLU A 242 18.11 29.76 6.86
N TRP A 243 17.34 28.67 6.69
CA TRP A 243 17.78 27.53 5.87
C TRP A 243 17.89 27.89 4.38
N THR A 244 16.97 28.67 3.82
CA THR A 244 17.05 29.12 2.42
C THR A 244 18.21 30.07 2.20
N LEU A 245 18.49 30.97 3.16
CA LEU A 245 19.65 31.86 3.13
C LEU A 245 20.98 31.07 3.17
N ASP A 246 21.07 30.04 4.00
CA ASP A 246 22.25 29.15 4.07
C ASP A 246 22.39 28.23 2.85
N SER A 247 21.29 27.94 2.15
CA SER A 247 21.24 27.10 0.93
C SER A 247 21.63 27.86 -0.35
N LEU A 248 21.55 29.19 -0.34
CA LEU A 248 21.84 30.04 -1.49
C LEU A 248 23.36 30.12 -1.68
N THR A 249 23.86 29.43 -2.72
CA THR A 249 25.31 29.31 -2.96
C THR A 249 25.82 30.32 -3.99
N ASP A 250 24.93 30.88 -4.83
CA ASP A 250 25.25 31.82 -5.91
C ASP A 250 24.45 33.13 -5.79
N ASP A 251 25.10 34.26 -6.10
CA ASP A 251 24.50 35.61 -6.03
C ASP A 251 23.28 35.80 -6.96
N ILE A 252 23.15 34.97 -8.01
CA ILE A 252 22.05 35.00 -8.98
C ILE A 252 20.72 34.54 -8.34
N GLU A 253 20.79 33.68 -7.32
CA GLU A 253 19.60 33.14 -6.65
C GLU A 253 19.11 34.03 -5.50
N LEU A 254 19.94 35.00 -5.07
CA LEU A 254 19.64 35.91 -3.96
C LEU A 254 18.60 36.97 -4.34
N LEU A 255 18.61 37.42 -5.61
CA LEU A 255 17.67 38.40 -6.14
C LEU A 255 16.20 37.92 -6.11
N PRO A 256 15.85 36.73 -6.66
CA PRO A 256 14.49 36.21 -6.59
C PRO A 256 14.04 35.87 -5.15
N PHE A 257 14.98 35.54 -4.26
CA PHE A 257 14.68 35.33 -2.84
C PHE A 257 14.24 36.63 -2.15
N VAL A 258 14.96 37.74 -2.36
CA VAL A 258 14.60 39.06 -1.81
C VAL A 258 13.27 39.56 -2.39
N GLU A 259 13.05 39.35 -3.69
CA GLU A 259 11.80 39.74 -4.37
C GLU A 259 10.60 38.96 -3.80
N ALA A 260 10.76 37.66 -3.53
CA ALA A 260 9.72 36.83 -2.91
C ALA A 260 9.37 37.27 -1.47
N ILE A 261 10.37 37.70 -0.67
CA ILE A 261 10.13 38.26 0.67
C ILE A 261 9.34 39.57 0.56
N LEU A 262 9.67 40.42 -0.42
CA LEU A 262 9.00 41.69 -0.65
C LEU A 262 7.53 41.48 -1.02
N ASP A 263 7.24 40.53 -1.92
CA ASP A 263 5.89 40.17 -2.35
C ASP A 263 5.01 39.66 -1.19
N ILE A 264 5.59 38.88 -0.27
CA ILE A 264 4.89 38.38 0.93
C ILE A 264 4.54 39.52 1.90
N ILE A 265 5.43 40.52 2.04
CA ILE A 265 5.20 41.68 2.92
C ILE A 265 4.19 42.66 2.32
N LEU A 266 4.23 42.84 0.99
CA LEU A 266 3.38 43.79 0.27
C LEU A 266 1.97 43.25 -0.02
N GLY A 267 1.79 41.92 0.01
CA GLY A 267 0.52 41.25 -0.27
C GLY A 267 0.08 41.42 -1.74
N PRO A 268 -0.93 40.66 -2.19
CA PRO A 268 -1.30 40.55 -3.61
C PRO A 268 -1.81 41.84 -4.28
N ASN A 269 -1.87 42.97 -3.55
CA ASN A 269 -2.30 44.28 -4.04
C ASN A 269 -1.21 45.36 -3.94
N GLY A 270 0.01 45.03 -3.49
CA GLY A 270 1.10 45.99 -3.32
C GLY A 270 1.95 46.16 -4.57
N PHE A 271 1.56 47.10 -5.42
CA PHE A 271 2.33 47.63 -6.56
C PHE A 271 2.53 46.73 -7.79
N ARG A 272 1.47 46.68 -8.59
CA ARG A 272 1.60 46.74 -10.06
C ARG A 272 2.34 48.04 -10.40
N MET A 273 3.68 48.01 -10.47
CA MET A 273 4.48 49.09 -11.05
C MET A 273 4.06 49.24 -12.51
N GLU A 274 3.22 50.25 -12.73
CA GLU A 274 2.80 50.75 -14.02
C GLU A 274 4.07 51.16 -14.79
N SER A 275 4.49 50.33 -15.75
CA SER A 275 5.48 50.70 -16.76
C SER A 275 4.90 51.83 -17.63
N ARG A 276 4.99 53.05 -17.13
CA ARG A 276 4.76 54.28 -17.90
C ARG A 276 6.10 54.76 -18.44
N SER A 277 6.56 54.19 -19.56
CA SER A 277 7.57 54.85 -20.38
C SER A 277 6.88 55.95 -21.19
N ASN A 278 6.81 57.16 -20.62
CA ASN A 278 6.69 58.37 -21.41
C ASN A 278 8.04 58.63 -22.07
N THR A 279 8.12 58.42 -23.38
CA THR A 279 9.11 59.10 -24.24
C THR A 279 8.34 60.00 -25.20
N LEU A 280 8.24 61.28 -24.82
CA LEU A 280 8.05 62.40 -25.72
C LEU A 280 9.45 62.99 -25.97
N PHE A 281 9.98 62.80 -27.16
CA PHE A 281 10.51 63.83 -28.06
C PHE A 281 10.69 63.21 -29.44
#